data_AF-A0AAV3Z9Y2-F1
#
_entry.id   AF-A0AAV3Z9Y2-F1
#
_cell.length_a   1.000
_cell.length_b   1.000
_cell.length_c   1.000
_cell.angle_alpha   90.00
_cell.angle_beta   90.00
_cell.angle_gamma   90.00
#
_symmetry.space_group_name_H-M   'P 1'
#
loop_
_entity.id
_entity.type
_entity.pdbx_description
1 polymer ?
#
loop_
_entity_poly.entity_id
_entity_poly.type
_entity_poly.pdbx_seq_one_letter_code
_entity_poly.pdbx_strand_id
1 'polypeptide(L)'
;MPFSLCSKDRIQRCQLQELSFGSFGAQISVFCPGISVELIILVVKCSEIRKRTQIQDIVDFVAKQKWKWAGHGARLKDNRWTLRVTEWQPRNGKRSRGRQARRWRDDIVKTKGNTWSKDARDRDEWRRDAEGYILQWMDRAS
;
A
#
# COMPACT_ATOMS: atom_id res chain seq x y z
N MET A 1 -33.14 26.42 -19.08
CA MET A 1 -33.10 26.74 -17.64
C MET A 1 -31.83 26.14 -17.03
N PRO A 2 -30.75 26.92 -16.84
CA PRO A 2 -29.52 26.46 -16.22
C PRO A 2 -29.48 26.83 -14.73
N PHE A 3 -29.22 25.86 -13.86
CA PHE A 3 -28.92 26.13 -12.44
C PHE A 3 -27.43 26.44 -12.28
N SER A 4 -27.19 27.64 -11.78
CA SER A 4 -25.90 28.27 -11.49
C SER A 4 -25.20 27.68 -10.26
N LEU A 5 -23.88 27.66 -10.34
CA LEU A 5 -22.90 27.50 -9.26
C LEU A 5 -23.20 28.43 -8.07
N CYS A 6 -23.02 27.93 -6.84
CA CYS A 6 -22.87 28.75 -5.65
C CYS A 6 -21.54 28.42 -4.96
N SER A 7 -20.56 29.31 -5.16
CA SER A 7 -19.36 29.42 -4.34
C SER A 7 -19.63 30.52 -3.30
N LYS A 8 -19.23 30.32 -2.04
CA LYS A 8 -18.79 31.39 -1.13
C LYS A 8 -18.26 30.82 0.19
N ASP A 9 -16.99 31.10 0.40
CA ASP A 9 -16.26 31.06 1.66
C ASP A 9 -16.96 31.79 2.81
N ARG A 10 -16.38 31.60 4.00
CA ARG A 10 -16.18 32.61 5.06
C ARG A 10 -17.26 32.67 6.13
N ILE A 11 -17.08 31.86 7.18
CA ILE A 11 -17.51 32.23 8.54
C ILE A 11 -16.24 32.49 9.36
N GLN A 12 -15.96 33.79 9.54
CA GLN A 12 -14.98 34.30 10.49
C GLN A 12 -15.51 34.17 11.91
N ARG A 13 -14.58 33.93 12.85
CA ARG A 13 -14.47 34.46 14.23
C ARG A 13 -15.77 34.88 14.92
N CYS A 14 -16.08 34.21 16.03
CA CYS A 14 -16.78 34.82 17.16
C CYS A 14 -15.95 34.64 18.44
N GLN A 15 -15.98 35.70 19.23
CA GLN A 15 -15.06 36.04 20.31
C GLN A 15 -15.17 35.11 21.51
N LEU A 16 -14.03 34.81 22.14
CA LEU A 16 -13.95 34.38 23.52
C LEU A 16 -14.35 35.57 24.39
N GLN A 17 -15.49 35.47 25.05
CA GLN A 17 -15.90 36.37 26.11
C GLN A 17 -15.76 35.61 27.43
N GLU A 18 -14.84 36.07 28.27
CA GLU A 18 -14.63 35.56 29.61
C GLU A 18 -15.86 35.85 30.48
N LEU A 19 -16.33 34.85 31.22
CA LEU A 19 -17.15 35.05 32.40
C LEU A 19 -16.58 34.20 33.52
N SER A 20 -15.98 34.89 34.48
CA SER A 20 -15.62 34.38 35.79
C SER A 20 -16.80 34.49 36.76
N PHE A 21 -16.66 33.78 37.89
CA PHE A 21 -17.47 33.72 39.10
C PHE A 21 -18.60 32.69 39.20
N GLY A 22 -18.47 31.85 40.23
CA GLY A 22 -19.61 31.25 40.93
C GLY A 22 -19.37 29.83 41.42
N SER A 23 -18.67 29.68 42.55
CA SER A 23 -18.55 28.44 43.31
C SER A 23 -19.90 27.73 43.49
N PHE A 24 -20.02 26.51 42.97
CA PHE A 24 -20.89 25.49 43.55
C PHE A 24 -20.15 24.17 43.54
N GLY A 25 -19.88 23.66 44.74
CA GLY A 25 -19.20 22.39 44.95
C GLY A 25 -20.05 21.23 44.46
N ALA A 26 -19.43 20.40 43.63
CA ALA A 26 -19.68 18.97 43.59
C ALA A 26 -18.34 18.31 43.28
N GLN A 27 -17.81 17.58 44.26
CA GLN A 27 -16.67 16.69 44.08
C GLN A 27 -16.99 15.71 42.96
N ILE A 28 -16.37 15.90 41.80
CA ILE A 28 -16.17 14.83 40.82
C ILE A 28 -14.67 14.52 40.83
N SER A 29 -14.22 13.95 41.94
CA SER A 29 -13.02 13.12 41.94
C SER A 29 -13.41 11.74 41.45
N VAL A 30 -13.54 11.57 40.14
CA VAL A 30 -13.24 10.30 39.50
C VAL A 30 -11.87 10.45 38.84
N PHE A 31 -10.86 10.52 39.70
CA PHE A 31 -9.54 10.04 39.32
C PHE A 31 -9.71 8.52 39.15
N CYS A 32 -10.05 8.08 37.96
CA CYS A 32 -9.84 6.71 37.56
C CYS A 32 -8.41 6.62 37.00
N PRO A 33 -7.43 6.11 37.77
CA PRO A 33 -6.12 5.78 37.23
C PRO A 33 -6.31 4.51 36.40
N GLY A 34 -6.72 4.68 35.14
CA GLY A 34 -7.23 3.56 34.35
C GLY A 34 -7.53 3.94 32.91
N ILE A 35 -6.52 4.46 32.22
CA ILE A 35 -6.28 4.28 30.78
C ILE A 35 -7.52 4.36 29.89
N SER A 36 -7.84 5.55 29.37
CA SER A 36 -8.59 5.65 28.11
C SER A 36 -7.58 5.72 26.96
N VAL A 37 -7.21 4.53 26.48
CA VAL A 37 -6.35 4.23 25.31
C VAL A 37 -6.81 4.87 23.98
N GLU A 38 -7.87 5.67 23.98
CA GLU A 38 -8.48 6.20 22.74
C GLU A 38 -7.60 7.21 22.00
N LEU A 39 -6.54 7.76 22.62
CA LEU A 39 -5.73 8.81 21.99
C LEU A 39 -4.39 8.34 21.38
N ILE A 40 -3.92 7.11 21.64
CA ILE A 40 -2.57 6.68 21.21
C ILE A 40 -2.55 6.16 19.76
N ILE A 41 -3.69 5.77 19.19
CA ILE A 41 -3.74 5.12 17.86
C ILE A 41 -3.36 6.07 16.71
N LEU A 42 -3.43 7.40 16.89
CA LEU A 42 -3.27 8.35 15.77
C LEU A 42 -1.85 8.89 15.51
N VAL A 43 -0.88 8.68 16.41
CA VAL A 43 0.44 9.35 16.32
C VAL A 43 1.63 8.38 16.31
N VAL A 44 1.40 7.07 16.29
CA VAL A 44 2.53 6.14 16.16
C VAL A 44 2.87 5.95 14.69
N LYS A 45 4.03 6.49 14.27
CA LYS A 45 4.58 6.26 12.94
C LYS A 45 4.68 4.75 12.70
N CYS A 46 4.17 4.25 11.56
CA CYS A 46 4.18 2.82 11.24
C CYS A 46 5.58 2.19 11.32
N SER A 47 6.65 2.96 11.12
CA SER A 47 8.04 2.53 11.30
C SER A 47 8.35 2.13 12.75
N GLU A 48 7.78 2.83 13.72
CA GLU A 48 7.98 2.58 15.15
C GLU A 48 7.21 1.33 15.60
N ILE A 49 6.01 1.11 15.05
CA ILE A 49 5.23 -0.11 15.28
C ILE A 49 6.01 -1.33 14.79
N ARG A 50 6.59 -1.27 13.58
CA ARG A 50 7.36 -2.37 12.97
C ARG A 50 8.62 -2.73 13.77
N LYS A 51 9.33 -1.73 14.32
CA LYS A 51 10.50 -1.96 15.18
C LYS A 51 10.14 -2.72 16.46
N ARG A 52 9.00 -2.38 17.06
CA ARG A 52 8.53 -3.00 18.31
C ARG A 52 7.99 -4.40 18.10
N THR A 53 7.28 -4.65 17.00
CA THR A 53 6.65 -5.95 16.73
C THR A 53 7.57 -6.95 16.05
N GLN A 54 8.75 -6.52 15.56
CA GLN A 54 9.68 -7.34 14.77
C GLN A 54 9.01 -8.03 13.56
N ILE A 55 7.88 -7.50 13.09
CA ILE A 55 7.14 -8.04 11.94
C ILE A 55 7.93 -7.68 10.67
N GLN A 56 8.16 -8.68 9.81
CA GLN A 56 8.76 -8.46 8.48
C GLN A 56 7.95 -7.43 7.70
N ASP A 57 8.64 -6.58 6.92
CA ASP A 57 7.94 -5.61 6.10
C ASP A 57 6.97 -6.32 5.15
N ILE A 58 5.72 -5.85 5.16
CA ILE A 58 4.66 -6.35 4.28
C ILE A 58 5.10 -6.18 2.82
N VAL A 59 5.82 -5.10 2.50
CA VAL A 59 6.32 -4.83 1.15
C VAL A 59 7.30 -5.93 0.71
N ASP A 60 8.22 -6.33 1.59
CA ASP A 60 9.18 -7.40 1.32
C ASP A 60 8.51 -8.75 1.16
N PHE A 61 7.54 -9.03 2.03
CA PHE A 61 6.78 -10.27 1.96
C PHE A 61 6.02 -10.36 0.63
N VAL A 62 5.30 -9.30 0.25
CA VAL A 62 4.55 -9.25 -1.01
C VAL A 62 5.50 -9.38 -2.21
N ALA A 63 6.64 -8.70 -2.20
CA ALA A 63 7.64 -8.81 -3.26
C ALA A 63 8.18 -10.24 -3.41
N LYS A 64 8.57 -10.88 -2.29
CA LYS A 64 9.03 -12.28 -2.27
C LYS A 64 7.97 -13.23 -2.81
N GLN A 65 6.72 -13.08 -2.39
CA GLN A 65 5.62 -13.93 -2.84
C GLN A 65 5.31 -13.72 -4.33
N LYS A 66 5.33 -12.46 -4.79
CA LYS A 66 5.17 -12.12 -6.21
C LYS A 66 6.26 -12.76 -7.06
N TRP A 67 7.52 -12.72 -6.62
CA TRP A 67 8.65 -13.33 -7.32
C TRP A 67 8.55 -14.87 -7.36
N LYS A 68 8.20 -15.50 -6.24
CA LYS A 68 7.99 -16.96 -6.18
C LYS A 68 6.87 -17.41 -7.12
N TRP A 69 5.76 -16.67 -7.13
CA TRP A 69 4.62 -16.98 -7.99
C TRP A 69 4.96 -16.81 -9.47
N ALA A 70 5.71 -15.77 -9.84
CA ALA A 70 6.18 -15.59 -11.21
C ALA A 70 7.00 -16.78 -11.71
N GLY A 71 7.95 -17.25 -10.90
CA GLY A 71 8.72 -18.46 -11.22
C GLY A 71 7.84 -19.71 -11.31
N HIS A 72 6.87 -19.85 -10.40
CA HIS A 72 5.92 -20.96 -10.45
C HIS A 72 5.08 -20.94 -11.74
N GLY A 73 4.57 -19.77 -12.12
CA GLY A 73 3.80 -19.58 -13.35
C GLY A 73 4.61 -19.92 -14.60
N ALA A 74 5.87 -19.47 -14.70
CA ALA A 74 6.74 -19.74 -15.85
C ALA A 74 7.09 -21.23 -16.04
N ARG A 75 7.08 -22.01 -14.95
CA ARG A 75 7.35 -23.46 -14.97
C ARG A 75 6.09 -24.29 -15.17
N LEU A 76 4.90 -23.69 -15.08
CA LEU A 76 3.65 -24.38 -15.32
C LEU A 76 3.53 -24.69 -16.81
N LYS A 77 3.57 -25.99 -17.17
CA LYS A 77 3.45 -26.45 -18.56
C LYS A 77 1.99 -26.57 -19.02
N ASP A 78 1.05 -26.47 -18.09
CA ASP A 78 -0.36 -26.66 -18.40
C ASP A 78 -0.92 -25.40 -19.04
N ASN A 79 -1.69 -25.57 -20.12
CA ASN A 79 -2.40 -24.49 -20.82
C ASN A 79 -3.61 -23.95 -20.01
N ARG A 80 -3.47 -23.90 -18.68
CA ARG A 80 -4.50 -23.44 -17.75
C ARG A 80 -4.74 -21.95 -17.95
N TRP A 81 -5.99 -21.55 -17.71
CA TRP A 81 -6.42 -20.15 -17.78
C TRP A 81 -5.54 -19.22 -16.94
N THR A 82 -5.00 -19.68 -15.81
CA THR A 82 -4.10 -18.89 -14.96
C THR A 82 -2.88 -18.38 -15.71
N LEU A 83 -2.22 -19.22 -16.50
CA LEU A 83 -1.07 -18.78 -17.30
C LEU A 83 -1.55 -17.84 -18.40
N ARG A 84 -2.59 -18.25 -19.15
CA ARG A 84 -3.14 -17.44 -20.26
C ARG A 84 -3.50 -16.04 -19.82
N VAL A 85 -4.21 -15.85 -18.71
CA VAL A 85 -4.61 -14.53 -18.18
C VAL A 85 -3.40 -13.69 -17.75
N THR A 86 -2.38 -14.33 -17.18
CA THR A 86 -1.16 -13.65 -16.70
C THR A 86 -0.24 -13.22 -17.85
N GLU A 87 -0.17 -14.03 -18.90
CA GLU A 87 0.62 -13.74 -20.10
C GLU A 87 -0.12 -12.91 -21.13
N TRP A 88 -1.45 -12.81 -21.01
CA TRP A 88 -2.28 -12.16 -21.99
C TRP A 88 -1.86 -10.70 -22.20
N GLN A 89 -1.45 -10.40 -23.44
CA GLN A 89 -1.08 -9.06 -23.89
C GLN A 89 -2.06 -8.60 -24.97
N PRO A 90 -2.61 -7.37 -24.88
CA PRO A 90 -3.42 -6.81 -25.95
C PRO A 90 -2.55 -6.58 -27.19
N ARG A 91 -3.01 -7.04 -28.35
CA ARG A 91 -2.27 -7.02 -29.63
C ARG A 91 -1.73 -5.64 -30.03
N ASN A 92 -2.47 -4.59 -29.68
CA ASN A 92 -2.12 -3.20 -30.05
C ASN A 92 -1.27 -2.50 -28.98
N GLY A 93 -0.92 -3.18 -27.89
CA GLY A 93 -0.14 -2.66 -26.76
C GLY A 93 -0.86 -1.60 -25.90
N LYS A 94 -1.86 -0.92 -26.47
CA LYS A 94 -2.65 0.16 -25.86
C LYS A 94 -3.78 -0.39 -24.99
N ARG A 95 -4.09 0.32 -23.90
CA ARG A 95 -5.27 0.08 -23.06
C ARG A 95 -6.29 1.21 -23.20
N SER A 96 -7.54 0.92 -22.89
CA SER A 96 -8.59 1.92 -22.88
C SER A 96 -8.29 3.01 -21.85
N ARG A 97 -8.77 4.23 -22.13
CA ARG A 97 -8.67 5.35 -21.18
C ARG A 97 -9.26 4.95 -19.82
N GLY A 98 -8.58 5.34 -18.73
CA GLY A 98 -8.98 5.03 -17.35
C GLY A 98 -8.53 3.67 -16.80
N ARG A 99 -7.99 2.75 -17.62
CA ARG A 99 -7.35 1.52 -17.11
C ARG A 99 -5.91 1.81 -16.71
N GLN A 100 -5.44 1.17 -15.64
CA GLN A 100 -4.05 1.25 -15.22
C GLN A 100 -3.11 0.83 -16.36
N ALA A 101 -2.15 1.71 -16.67
CA ALA A 101 -1.17 1.46 -17.73
C ALA A 101 -0.28 0.26 -17.38
N ARG A 102 0.11 0.16 -16.10
CA ARG A 102 1.04 -0.85 -15.58
C ARG A 102 0.38 -2.23 -15.43
N ARG A 103 1.06 -3.28 -15.87
CA ARG A 103 0.67 -4.69 -15.69
C ARG A 103 1.40 -5.29 -14.49
N TRP A 104 0.85 -6.37 -13.96
CA TRP A 104 1.53 -7.20 -12.98
C TRP A 104 2.90 -7.69 -13.49
N ARG A 105 2.96 -8.14 -14.76
CA ARG A 105 4.17 -8.61 -15.47
C ARG A 105 5.23 -7.52 -15.65
N ASP A 106 4.81 -6.26 -15.81
CA ASP A 106 5.73 -5.16 -16.15
C ASP A 106 6.80 -4.95 -15.08
N ASP A 107 6.48 -5.26 -13.82
CA ASP A 107 7.46 -5.19 -12.73
C ASP A 107 8.59 -6.21 -12.90
N ILE A 108 8.26 -7.40 -13.39
CA ILE A 108 9.23 -8.49 -13.60
C ILE A 108 10.03 -8.22 -14.87
N VAL A 109 9.37 -7.74 -15.93
CA VAL A 109 10.01 -7.35 -17.19
C VAL A 109 10.96 -6.17 -16.97
N LYS A 110 10.66 -5.26 -16.06
CA LYS A 110 11.59 -4.17 -15.72
C LYS A 110 12.88 -4.67 -15.08
N THR A 111 12.83 -5.77 -14.33
CA THR A 111 14.01 -6.33 -13.64
C THR A 111 14.82 -7.26 -14.54
N LYS A 112 14.15 -8.20 -15.24
CA LYS A 112 14.80 -9.27 -16.02
C LYS A 112 14.61 -9.16 -17.54
N GLY A 113 13.84 -8.20 -18.01
CA GLY A 113 13.53 -8.06 -19.44
C GLY A 113 12.41 -8.98 -19.90
N ASN A 114 12.17 -9.01 -21.21
CA ASN A 114 11.05 -9.76 -21.79
C ASN A 114 11.26 -11.28 -21.80
N THR A 115 12.50 -11.75 -21.62
CA THR A 115 12.89 -13.16 -21.57
C THR A 115 12.75 -13.81 -20.20
N TRP A 116 12.26 -13.08 -19.19
CA TRP A 116 12.14 -13.55 -17.81
C TRP A 116 11.48 -14.93 -17.66
N SER A 117 10.52 -15.29 -18.54
CA SER A 117 9.85 -16.60 -18.48
C SER A 117 10.78 -17.78 -18.80
N LYS A 118 11.85 -17.56 -19.58
CA LYS A 118 12.88 -18.56 -19.85
C LYS A 118 13.81 -18.69 -18.64
N ASP A 119 14.30 -17.56 -18.15
CA ASP A 119 15.23 -17.47 -17.02
C ASP A 119 14.58 -18.04 -15.75
N ALA A 120 13.28 -17.79 -15.56
CA ALA A 120 12.49 -18.33 -14.46
C ALA A 120 12.32 -19.86 -14.47
N ARG A 121 12.70 -20.56 -15.56
CA ARG A 121 12.72 -22.02 -15.57
C ARG A 121 13.83 -22.58 -14.70
N ASP A 122 14.99 -21.91 -14.66
CA ASP A 122 16.05 -22.23 -13.73
C ASP A 122 15.63 -21.75 -12.32
N ARG A 123 15.52 -22.70 -11.39
CA ARG A 123 15.07 -22.41 -10.02
C ARG A 123 16.14 -21.70 -9.21
N ASP A 124 17.41 -22.00 -9.43
CA ASP A 124 18.51 -21.50 -8.63
C ASP A 124 18.92 -20.11 -9.09
N GLU A 125 18.94 -19.88 -10.40
CA GLU A 125 19.09 -18.53 -10.96
C GLU A 125 17.95 -17.62 -10.50
N TRP A 126 16.71 -18.08 -10.65
CA TRP A 126 15.54 -17.32 -10.18
C TRP A 126 15.58 -17.01 -8.69
N ARG A 127 16.13 -17.89 -7.86
CA ARG A 127 16.28 -17.64 -6.42
C ARG A 127 17.35 -16.59 -6.15
N ARG A 128 18.50 -16.65 -6.83
CA ARG A 128 19.59 -15.66 -6.69
C ARG A 128 19.15 -14.25 -7.07
N ASP A 129 18.34 -14.14 -8.12
CA ASP A 129 17.86 -12.85 -8.61
C ASP A 129 16.75 -12.21 -7.77
N ALA A 130 16.18 -12.96 -6.82
CA ALA A 130 15.07 -12.49 -6.00
C ALA A 130 15.44 -11.24 -5.19
N GLU A 131 16.69 -11.17 -4.70
CA GLU A 131 17.18 -10.04 -3.91
C GLU A 131 17.19 -8.75 -4.72
N GLY A 132 17.68 -8.80 -5.97
CA GLY A 132 17.67 -7.64 -6.87
C GLY A 132 16.26 -7.14 -7.18
N TYR A 133 15.29 -8.05 -7.33
CA TYR A 133 13.88 -7.68 -7.50
C TYR A 133 13.31 -6.98 -6.26
N ILE A 134 13.57 -7.52 -5.07
CA ILE A 134 13.05 -6.98 -3.80
C ILE A 134 13.60 -5.58 -3.57
N LEU A 135 14.93 -5.38 -3.72
CA LEU A 135 15.57 -4.07 -3.57
C LEU A 135 14.97 -3.02 -4.53
N GLN A 136 14.78 -3.39 -5.80
CA GLN A 136 14.14 -2.50 -6.79
C GLN A 136 12.69 -2.16 -6.42
N TRP A 137 11.99 -3.06 -5.73
CA TRP A 137 10.61 -2.85 -5.27
C TRP A 137 10.57 -1.90 -4.08
N MET A 138 11.52 -2.02 -3.15
CA MET A 138 11.65 -1.15 -1.98
C MET A 138 12.04 0.28 -2.35
N ASP A 139 12.97 0.45 -3.30
CA ASP A 139 13.41 1.77 -3.80
C ASP A 139 12.25 2.60 -4.37
N ARG A 140 11.24 1.94 -4.97
CA ARG A 140 10.04 2.63 -5.47
C ARG A 140 9.05 3.04 -4.38
N ALA A 141 9.08 2.37 -3.24
CA ALA A 141 8.10 2.55 -2.17
C ALA A 141 8.54 3.58 -1.11
N SER A 142 9.79 4.05 -1.19
CA SER A 142 10.37 5.08 -0.31
C SER A 142 10.18 6.49 -0.89
#